data_AF-A0AAW2TXS0-F1
#
_entry.id   AF-A0AAW2TXS0-F1
#
_cell.length_a   1.000
_cell.length_b   1.000
_cell.length_c   1.000
_cell.angle_alpha   90.00
_cell.angle_beta   90.00
_cell.angle_gamma   90.00
#
_symmetry.space_group_name_H-M   'P 1'
#
loop_
_entity.id
_entity.type
_entity.pdbx_description
1 polymer ?
#
loop_
_entity_poly.entity_id
_entity_poly.type
_entity_poly.pdbx_seq_one_letter_code
_entity_poly.pdbx_strand_id
1 'polypeptide(L)'
;MIHQCISKGPPSPFPASNPPHNRTRKLKSLSSSVRCESHIELEPKSPALQVGGPYPGGLGPHTGRDPNMKKPGWLRQKAPQGDKYEEVKESLSRLKLNTVCEEAQCPNIGECWNGGG
;
A
#
# COMPACT_ATOMS: atom_id res chain seq x y z
N MET A 1 9.97 54.84 19.55
CA MET A 1 9.82 54.03 18.33
C MET A 1 10.21 52.60 18.63
N ILE A 2 9.20 51.73 18.55
CA ILE A 2 9.22 50.27 18.45
C ILE A 2 10.33 49.76 17.51
N HIS A 3 11.20 48.86 17.98
CA HIS A 3 11.98 47.98 17.11
C HIS A 3 11.91 46.54 17.61
N GLN A 4 11.30 45.71 16.75
CA GLN A 4 11.17 44.25 16.70
C GLN A 4 11.91 43.38 17.74
N CYS A 5 11.12 42.69 18.57
CA CYS A 5 11.48 41.38 19.10
C CYS A 5 11.47 40.35 17.97
N ILE A 6 12.64 39.93 17.50
CA ILE A 6 12.77 38.78 16.59
C ILE A 6 12.62 37.51 17.42
N SER A 7 11.48 36.84 17.27
CA SER A 7 11.17 35.52 17.82
C SER A 7 12.06 34.45 17.17
N LYS A 8 13.18 34.10 17.81
CA LYS A 8 13.92 32.87 17.52
C LYS A 8 13.16 31.70 18.17
N GLY A 9 12.44 30.92 17.37
CA GLY A 9 11.83 29.66 17.82
C GLY A 9 12.90 28.64 18.26
N PRO A 10 12.54 27.65 19.09
CA PRO A 10 13.48 26.65 19.59
C PRO A 10 14.01 25.75 18.45
N PRO A 11 15.26 25.24 18.55
CA PRO A 11 15.82 24.34 17.55
C PRO A 11 15.05 23.01 17.50
N SER A 12 14.81 22.53 16.28
CA SER A 12 14.16 21.24 15.98
C SER A 12 14.93 20.05 16.58
N PRO A 13 14.26 19.01 17.13
CA PRO A 13 14.92 17.89 17.81
C PRO A 13 15.32 16.73 16.88
N PHE A 14 15.26 16.88 15.55
CA PHE A 14 15.55 15.78 14.64
C PHE A 14 17.03 15.80 14.17
N PRO A 15 17.81 14.75 14.46
CA PRO A 15 19.14 14.62 13.88
C PRO A 15 19.03 14.27 12.39
N ALA A 16 19.67 15.08 11.54
CA ALA A 16 19.91 14.74 10.14
C ALA A 16 20.85 13.53 10.08
N SER A 17 20.30 12.34 9.83
CA SER A 17 21.10 11.15 9.53
C SER A 17 21.30 11.08 8.01
N ASN A 18 22.49 11.45 7.56
CA ASN A 18 22.95 11.19 6.20
C ASN A 18 23.12 9.66 6.01
N PRO A 19 22.64 9.06 4.91
CA PRO A 19 22.96 7.67 4.61
C PRO A 19 24.44 7.55 4.23
N PRO A 20 25.20 6.57 4.77
CA PRO A 20 26.57 6.35 4.35
C PRO A 20 26.59 5.82 2.91
N HIS A 21 27.14 6.64 2.00
CA HIS A 21 27.57 6.21 0.69
C HIS A 21 28.69 5.17 0.81
N ASN A 22 28.60 4.17 -0.08
CA ASN A 22 29.63 3.22 -0.49
C ASN A 22 30.07 2.17 0.56
N ARG A 23 29.48 0.97 0.43
CA ARG A 23 30.13 -0.27 0.85
C ARG A 23 30.32 -1.15 -0.38
N THR A 24 31.47 -1.05 -1.02
CA THR A 24 31.95 -1.99 -2.03
C THR A 24 31.98 -3.40 -1.44
N ARG A 25 30.92 -4.18 -1.66
CA ARG A 25 30.96 -5.62 -1.42
C ARG A 25 31.75 -6.26 -2.55
N LYS A 26 32.93 -6.75 -2.24
CA LYS A 26 33.79 -7.54 -3.13
C LYS A 26 32.98 -8.73 -3.67
N LEU A 27 32.62 -8.68 -4.95
CA LEU A 27 31.97 -9.80 -5.66
C LEU A 27 32.99 -10.93 -5.73
N LYS A 28 32.85 -11.93 -4.86
CA LYS A 28 33.49 -13.22 -5.08
C LYS A 28 32.70 -13.89 -6.20
N SER A 29 33.33 -13.94 -7.37
CA SER A 29 32.92 -14.76 -8.50
C SER A 29 32.77 -16.20 -8.04
N LEU A 30 31.53 -16.67 -7.96
CA LEU A 30 31.21 -18.09 -8.04
C LEU A 30 30.08 -18.23 -9.05
N SER A 31 30.47 -18.89 -10.14
CA SER A 31 29.67 -19.23 -11.30
C SER A 31 28.44 -20.05 -10.94
N SER A 32 27.48 -20.01 -11.86
CA SER A 32 26.35 -20.94 -12.07
C SER A 32 25.18 -20.88 -11.09
N SER A 33 24.09 -20.28 -11.61
CA SER A 33 22.68 -20.56 -11.34
C SER A 33 22.18 -20.23 -9.93
N VAL A 34 21.53 -19.07 -9.81
CA VAL A 34 20.59 -18.82 -8.71
C VAL A 34 19.41 -19.77 -8.91
N ARG A 35 19.50 -20.96 -8.33
CA ARG A 35 18.34 -21.82 -8.16
C ARG A 35 17.61 -21.29 -6.93
N CYS A 36 16.41 -20.77 -7.13
CA CYS A 36 15.46 -20.55 -6.05
C CYS A 36 15.05 -21.92 -5.50
N GLU A 37 15.89 -22.54 -4.68
CA GLU A 37 15.55 -23.77 -4.00
C GLU A 37 14.82 -23.40 -2.70
N SER A 38 13.54 -23.06 -2.84
CA SER A 38 12.60 -23.10 -1.74
C SER A 38 12.17 -24.55 -1.53
N HIS A 39 13.03 -25.37 -0.91
CA HIS A 39 12.57 -26.62 -0.34
C HIS A 39 11.87 -26.30 0.98
N ILE A 40 10.67 -25.72 0.87
CA ILE A 40 9.67 -25.85 1.94
C ILE A 40 9.18 -27.27 1.77
N GLU A 41 9.61 -28.16 2.66
CA GLU A 41 8.99 -29.47 2.80
C GLU A 41 7.48 -29.23 2.98
N LEU A 42 6.70 -29.56 1.94
CA LEU A 42 5.26 -29.48 1.97
C LEU A 42 4.78 -30.64 2.83
N GLU A 43 4.76 -30.42 4.15
CA GLU A 43 4.00 -31.25 5.06
C GLU A 43 2.55 -31.36 4.56
N PRO A 44 1.98 -32.58 4.49
CA PRO A 44 0.74 -32.83 3.79
C PRO A 44 -0.42 -32.09 4.44
N LYS A 45 -0.92 -31.08 3.72
CA LYS A 45 -2.31 -30.59 3.71
C LYS A 45 -3.02 -30.83 5.03
N SER A 46 -2.77 -29.97 6.01
CA SER A 46 -3.63 -29.87 7.19
C SER A 46 -5.08 -29.88 6.70
N PRO A 47 -5.93 -30.81 7.17
CA PRO A 47 -7.30 -30.85 6.71
C PRO A 47 -7.87 -29.47 6.99
N ALA A 48 -8.48 -28.84 5.98
CA ALA A 48 -9.21 -27.60 6.15
C ALA A 48 -10.16 -27.83 7.32
N LEU A 49 -9.78 -27.34 8.51
CA LEU A 49 -10.59 -27.48 9.69
C LEU A 49 -11.80 -26.61 9.35
N GLN A 50 -12.91 -27.28 9.04
CA GLN A 50 -14.19 -26.66 8.73
C GLN A 50 -14.72 -26.07 10.03
N VAL A 51 -14.06 -25.03 10.52
CA VAL A 51 -14.58 -24.18 11.58
C VAL A 51 -15.65 -23.35 10.89
N GLY A 52 -16.86 -23.88 10.87
CA GLY A 52 -18.06 -23.12 10.56
C GLY A 52 -18.20 -22.02 11.59
N GLY A 53 -17.61 -20.86 11.32
CA GLY A 53 -17.91 -19.65 12.06
C GLY A 53 -19.40 -19.30 11.92
N PRO A 54 -19.94 -18.41 12.77
CA PRO A 54 -21.36 -18.07 12.82
C PRO A 54 -21.89 -17.32 11.58
N TYR A 55 -21.08 -17.17 10.52
CA TYR A 55 -21.43 -16.43 9.32
C TYR A 55 -21.89 -17.37 8.22
N PRO A 56 -23.09 -17.18 7.65
CA PRO A 56 -23.56 -17.96 6.52
C PRO A 56 -22.69 -17.63 5.31
N GLY A 57 -21.93 -18.63 4.88
CA GLY A 57 -21.07 -18.56 3.70
C GLY A 57 -19.62 -18.86 4.02
N GLY A 58 -19.15 -20.01 3.54
CA GLY A 58 -17.81 -20.52 3.79
C GLY A 58 -16.70 -19.54 3.43
N LEU A 59 -15.58 -19.62 4.15
CA LEU A 59 -14.40 -18.81 3.89
C LEU A 59 -13.82 -19.14 2.51
N GLY A 60 -13.92 -18.21 1.56
CA GLY A 60 -13.31 -18.35 0.23
C GLY A 60 -11.79 -18.47 0.29
N PRO A 61 -11.14 -19.02 -0.76
CA PRO A 61 -9.76 -19.53 -0.73
C PRO A 61 -8.67 -18.49 -0.50
N HIS A 62 -8.97 -17.18 -0.59
CA HIS A 62 -7.98 -16.11 -0.43
C HIS A 62 -8.41 -14.93 0.44
N THR A 63 -9.72 -14.74 0.67
CA THR A 63 -10.26 -13.55 1.35
C THR A 63 -11.09 -13.89 2.58
N GLY A 64 -11.27 -15.18 2.89
CA GLY A 64 -12.10 -15.61 4.01
C GLY A 64 -13.58 -15.24 3.86
N ARG A 65 -14.03 -14.85 2.67
CA ARG A 65 -15.40 -14.40 2.39
C ARG A 65 -16.08 -15.36 1.40
N ASP A 66 -17.36 -15.63 1.62
CA ASP A 66 -18.19 -16.30 0.64
C ASP A 66 -18.34 -15.43 -0.62
N PRO A 67 -18.02 -15.93 -1.82
CA PRO A 67 -18.20 -15.21 -3.08
C PRO A 67 -19.66 -14.81 -3.37
N ASN A 68 -20.65 -15.49 -2.79
CA ASN A 68 -22.06 -15.15 -2.89
C ASN A 68 -22.50 -14.06 -1.90
N MET A 69 -21.71 -13.80 -0.84
CA MET A 69 -22.06 -12.81 0.17
C MET A 69 -21.63 -11.41 -0.26
N LYS A 70 -22.62 -10.59 -0.63
CA LYS A 70 -22.42 -9.19 -1.03
C LYS A 70 -21.81 -8.37 0.11
N LYS A 71 -20.96 -7.39 -0.24
CA LYS A 71 -20.45 -6.39 0.72
C LYS A 71 -21.63 -5.60 1.34
N PRO A 72 -21.63 -5.35 2.67
CA PRO A 72 -22.67 -4.56 3.32
C PRO A 72 -22.68 -3.12 2.77
N GLY A 73 -23.84 -2.45 2.83
CA GLY A 73 -24.04 -1.15 2.20
C GLY A 73 -23.09 -0.06 2.69
N TRP A 74 -22.81 0.00 3.99
CA TRP A 74 -21.92 1.00 4.60
C TRP A 74 -20.45 0.88 4.17
N LEU A 75 -20.01 -0.29 3.67
CA LEU A 75 -18.65 -0.52 3.20
C LEU A 75 -18.49 -0.22 1.69
N ARG A 76 -19.61 -0.01 0.97
CA ARG A 76 -19.60 0.22 -0.46
C ARG A 76 -19.51 1.71 -0.74
N GLN A 77 -18.53 2.09 -1.53
CA GLN A 77 -18.42 3.45 -2.03
C GLN A 77 -18.87 3.55 -3.49
N LYS A 78 -19.32 4.74 -3.89
CA LYS A 78 -19.66 5.06 -5.27
C LYS A 78 -18.40 5.09 -6.13
N ALA A 79 -18.58 4.85 -7.43
CA ALA A 79 -17.50 5.00 -8.39
C ALA A 79 -16.98 6.45 -8.40
N PRO A 80 -15.67 6.66 -8.62
CA PRO A 80 -15.13 8.00 -8.77
C PRO A 80 -15.77 8.68 -9.99
N GLN A 81 -16.20 9.93 -9.82
CA GLN A 81 -16.81 10.76 -10.87
C GLN A 81 -16.31 12.19 -10.71
N GLY A 82 -16.27 12.95 -11.81
CA GLY A 82 -15.96 14.38 -11.83
C GLY A 82 -14.67 14.74 -12.55
N ASP A 83 -14.62 15.97 -13.06
CA ASP A 83 -13.55 16.48 -13.93
C ASP A 83 -12.16 16.41 -13.27
N LYS A 84 -12.09 16.75 -11.98
CA LYS A 84 -10.84 16.74 -11.21
C LYS A 84 -10.22 15.35 -11.06
N TYR A 85 -11.04 14.30 -11.00
CA TYR A 85 -10.53 12.92 -11.01
C TYR A 85 -9.85 12.61 -12.35
N GLU A 86 -10.44 13.04 -13.46
CA GLU A 86 -9.89 12.85 -14.80
C GLU A 86 -8.59 13.63 -15.00
N GLU A 87 -8.54 14.89 -14.57
CA GLU A 87 -7.33 15.73 -14.62
C GLU A 87 -6.14 15.10 -13.88
N VAL A 88 -6.37 14.59 -12.67
CA VAL A 88 -5.34 13.94 -11.86
C VAL A 88 -4.91 12.63 -12.51
N LYS A 89 -5.86 11.82 -12.99
CA LYS A 89 -5.58 10.56 -13.69
C LYS A 89 -4.74 10.78 -14.96
N GLU A 90 -5.10 11.78 -15.76
CA GLU A 90 -4.35 12.14 -16.97
C GLU A 90 -2.94 12.62 -16.62
N SER A 91 -2.80 13.45 -15.58
CA SER A 91 -1.51 13.93 -15.12
C SER A 91 -0.60 12.80 -14.65
N LEU A 92 -1.11 11.84 -13.88
CA LEU A 92 -0.37 10.66 -13.44
C LEU A 92 0.05 9.77 -14.61
N SER A 93 -0.86 9.54 -15.57
CA SER A 93 -0.57 8.74 -16.77
C SER A 93 0.50 9.38 -17.65
N ARG A 94 0.41 10.70 -17.89
CA ARG A 94 1.39 11.47 -18.65
C ARG A 94 2.78 11.43 -18.02
N LEU A 95 2.84 11.52 -16.70
CA LEU A 95 4.10 11.48 -15.94
C LEU A 95 4.60 10.06 -15.66
N LYS A 96 3.80 9.03 -15.98
CA LYS A 96 4.09 7.61 -15.68
C LYS A 96 4.41 7.39 -14.19
N LEU A 97 3.61 8.01 -13.32
CA LEU A 97 3.75 7.89 -11.87
C LEU A 97 2.69 6.94 -11.32
N ASN A 98 3.09 6.16 -10.32
CA ASN A 98 2.16 5.30 -9.58
C ASN A 98 1.85 5.92 -8.23
N THR A 99 0.61 5.74 -7.77
CA THR A 99 0.18 6.20 -6.45
C THR A 99 -0.36 5.03 -5.64
N VAL A 100 -0.26 5.11 -4.32
CA VAL A 100 -0.90 4.14 -3.41
C VAL A 100 -2.39 4.03 -3.70
N CYS A 101 -3.04 5.11 -4.12
CA CYS A 101 -4.47 5.11 -4.45
C CYS A 101 -4.80 4.19 -5.63
N GLU A 102 -3.95 4.15 -6.66
CA GLU A 102 -4.13 3.31 -7.85
C GLU A 102 -3.71 1.86 -7.59
N GLU A 103 -2.54 1.65 -6.99
CA GLU A 103 -2.00 0.31 -6.69
C GLU A 103 -2.89 -0.45 -5.71
N ALA A 104 -3.42 0.23 -4.69
CA ALA A 104 -4.29 -0.38 -3.69
C ALA A 104 -5.75 -0.48 -4.13
N GLN A 105 -6.11 0.01 -5.33
CA GLN A 105 -7.49 0.14 -5.79
C GLN A 105 -8.38 0.79 -4.73
N CYS A 106 -7.93 1.93 -4.20
CA CYS A 106 -8.55 2.59 -3.07
C CYS A 106 -10.03 2.90 -3.35
N PRO A 107 -10.98 2.42 -2.52
CA PRO A 107 -12.40 2.71 -2.71
C PRO A 107 -12.72 4.21 -2.58
N ASN A 108 -11.80 4.99 -2.01
CA ASN A 108 -11.97 6.41 -1.69
C ASN A 108 -11.31 7.36 -2.69
N ILE A 109 -10.77 6.84 -3.79
CA ILE A 109 -9.94 7.60 -4.74
C ILE A 109 -10.62 8.87 -5.30
N GLY A 110 -11.94 8.82 -5.51
CA GLY A 110 -12.71 9.98 -5.99
C GLY A 110 -12.71 11.14 -5.01
N GLU A 111 -13.00 10.88 -3.74
CA GLU A 111 -13.00 11.92 -2.69
C GLU A 111 -11.59 12.45 -2.44
N CYS A 112 -10.58 11.57 -2.40
CA CYS A 112 -9.20 11.97 -2.18
C CYS A 112 -8.70 12.97 -3.24
N TRP A 113 -8.96 12.72 -4.52
CA TRP A 113 -8.49 13.58 -5.61
C TRP A 113 -9.35 14.82 -5.82
N ASN A 114 -10.63 14.78 -5.42
CA ASN A 114 -11.48 15.97 -5.50
C ASN A 114 -11.10 17.05 -4.46
N GLY A 115 -10.24 16.71 -3.50
CA GLY A 115 -9.77 17.59 -2.43
C GLY A 115 -10.41 17.24 -1.10
N GLY A 116 -10.40 15.95 -0.73
CA GLY A 116 -10.93 15.46 0.54
C GLY A 116 -10.19 16.08 1.74
N GLY A 117 -10.67 17.23 2.20
CA GLY A 117 -10.16 18.04 3.31
C GLY A 117 -10.54 19.50 3.14
#